data_AF-A0A1Q9P9K0-F1
#
_entry.id   AF-A0A1Q9P9K0-F1
#
_cell.length_a   1.000
_cell.length_b   1.000
_cell.length_c   1.000
_cell.angle_alpha   90.00
_cell.angle_beta   90.00
_cell.angle_gamma   90.00
#
_symmetry.space_group_name_H-M   'P 1'
#
loop_
_entity.id
_entity.type
_entity.pdbx_description
1 polymer ?
#
loop_
_entity_poly.entity_id
_entity_poly.type
_entity_poly.pdbx_seq_one_letter_code
_entity_poly.pdbx_strand_id
1 'polypeptide(L)'
;MTRFTIRYVASDGEKYQVDKDDHYPEIDLSDTSIKSINLEALGQCSKLEKLNLDANLLTEIDLSPLASCSNLKILSMTSNELTHIDLEPLSRCFELQALEISDNRLTEIDLSPLSKCKELRWLYISDNRLKELDLSPLSGLSKLQYLVLSGNLLREIDLGALERSTDLRYLHLNENAIQKINISVLFHFENLESLVFDDSVVLTANHKLKHLHYFPDPINERLEKVEWSHEVSEPSAAT
;
A
#
# COMPACT_ATOMS: atom_id res chain seq x y z
N MET A 1 -17.43 -3.78 29.74
CA MET A 1 -17.84 -3.22 28.45
C MET A 1 -17.45 -1.77 28.48
N THR A 2 -16.33 -1.47 27.84
CA THR A 2 -15.78 -0.11 27.82
C THR A 2 -16.46 0.63 26.68
N ARG A 3 -17.29 1.61 27.03
CA ARG A 3 -17.82 2.56 26.04
C ARG A 3 -16.80 3.66 25.84
N PHE A 4 -16.65 4.09 24.61
CA PHE A 4 -15.77 5.17 24.24
C PHE A 4 -16.43 6.06 23.19
N THR A 5 -15.97 7.30 23.12
CA THR A 5 -16.55 8.32 22.25
C THR A 5 -15.48 8.82 21.31
N ILE A 6 -15.69 8.63 20.01
CA ILE A 6 -14.89 9.26 18.97
C ILE A 6 -15.52 10.62 18.66
N ARG A 7 -14.70 11.67 18.58
CA ARG A 7 -15.15 13.03 18.28
C ARG A 7 -14.51 13.51 16.99
N TYR A 8 -15.29 14.21 16.17
CA TYR A 8 -14.83 14.77 14.92
C TYR A 8 -15.51 16.11 14.61
N VAL A 9 -14.90 16.88 13.71
CA VAL A 9 -15.44 18.11 13.14
C VAL A 9 -15.76 17.84 11.68
N ALA A 10 -17.00 18.10 11.26
CA ALA A 10 -17.41 17.89 9.87
C ALA A 10 -17.18 19.13 9.00
N SER A 11 -17.57 19.03 7.73
CA SER A 11 -17.33 20.07 6.71
C SER A 11 -18.05 21.39 7.01
N ASP A 12 -19.18 21.35 7.71
CA ASP A 12 -19.97 22.48 8.21
C ASP A 12 -19.33 23.20 9.42
N GLY A 13 -18.29 22.62 10.02
CA GLY A 13 -17.62 23.14 11.22
C GLY A 13 -18.27 22.70 12.53
N GLU A 14 -19.35 21.92 12.47
CA GLU A 14 -20.03 21.39 13.65
C GLU A 14 -19.27 20.20 14.24
N LYS A 15 -19.43 20.02 15.55
CA LYS A 15 -18.79 18.95 16.30
C LYS A 15 -19.76 17.79 16.47
N TYR A 16 -19.30 16.62 16.05
CA TYR A 16 -20.07 15.38 16.16
C TYR A 16 -19.32 14.39 17.06
N GLN A 17 -20.08 13.42 17.55
CA GLN A 17 -19.53 12.34 18.33
C GLN A 17 -20.22 11.02 17.99
N VAL A 18 -19.45 9.94 18.00
CA VAL A 18 -19.96 8.58 17.85
C VAL A 18 -19.57 7.81 19.09
N ASP A 19 -20.58 7.33 19.80
CA ASP A 19 -20.39 6.41 20.90
C ASP A 19 -20.30 4.99 20.36
N LYS A 20 -19.20 4.32 20.69
CA LYS A 20 -18.94 2.93 20.35
C LYS A 20 -18.61 2.16 21.63
N ASP A 21 -18.59 0.84 21.50
CA ASP A 21 -18.12 -0.04 22.55
C ASP A 21 -17.01 -0.95 22.04
N ASP A 22 -16.24 -1.49 22.97
CA ASP A 22 -15.12 -2.40 22.74
C ASP A 22 -15.54 -3.79 22.23
N HIS A 23 -16.82 -4.01 21.91
CA HIS A 23 -17.31 -5.26 21.32
C HIS A 23 -17.22 -5.25 19.79
N TYR A 24 -17.35 -4.10 19.14
CA TYR A 24 -17.32 -4.02 17.68
C TYR A 24 -15.87 -4.06 17.17
N PRO A 25 -15.50 -5.07 16.35
CA PRO A 25 -14.18 -5.14 15.74
C PRO A 25 -14.02 -4.14 14.58
N GLU A 26 -15.08 -3.44 14.22
CA GLU A 26 -15.11 -2.57 13.04
C GLU A 26 -15.70 -1.21 13.39
N ILE A 27 -15.00 -0.17 12.99
CA ILE A 27 -15.44 1.22 13.10
C ILE A 27 -15.43 1.78 11.68
N ASP A 28 -16.63 2.04 11.19
CA ASP A 28 -16.86 2.71 9.92
C ASP A 28 -17.35 4.14 10.18
N LEU A 29 -16.59 5.10 9.67
CA LEU A 29 -16.89 6.53 9.64
C LEU A 29 -16.70 7.08 8.22
N SER A 30 -16.79 6.23 7.21
CA SER A 30 -16.70 6.65 5.80
C SER A 30 -17.88 7.54 5.41
N ASP A 31 -17.65 8.46 4.47
CA ASP A 31 -18.67 9.37 3.93
C ASP A 31 -19.44 10.16 5.02
N THR A 32 -18.71 10.69 6.00
CA THR A 32 -19.29 11.52 7.07
C THR A 32 -18.82 12.97 7.03
N SER A 33 -18.19 13.38 5.91
CA SER A 33 -17.68 14.75 5.70
C SER A 33 -16.70 15.22 6.78
N ILE A 34 -15.93 14.30 7.38
CA ILE A 34 -14.96 14.61 8.45
C ILE A 34 -13.84 15.48 7.91
N LYS A 35 -13.61 16.63 8.54
CA LYS A 35 -12.40 17.47 8.33
C LYS A 35 -11.29 17.16 9.32
N SER A 36 -11.64 16.83 10.56
CA SER A 36 -10.68 16.41 11.58
C SER A 36 -11.33 15.45 12.57
N ILE A 37 -10.54 14.49 13.06
CA ILE A 37 -11.00 13.43 13.96
C ILE A 37 -9.98 13.19 15.06
N ASN A 38 -10.46 12.96 16.28
CA ASN A 38 -9.62 12.53 17.39
C ASN A 38 -9.79 11.01 17.61
N LEU A 39 -8.72 10.26 17.35
CA LEU A 39 -8.65 8.80 17.50
C LEU A 39 -8.17 8.33 18.87
N GLU A 40 -7.89 9.21 19.84
CA GLU A 40 -7.33 8.85 21.17
C GLU A 40 -8.11 7.74 21.87
N ALA A 41 -9.45 7.76 21.73
CA ALA A 41 -10.35 6.75 22.26
C ALA A 41 -10.05 5.33 21.71
N LEU A 42 -9.50 5.21 20.51
CA LEU A 42 -9.13 3.93 19.90
C LEU A 42 -7.93 3.26 20.56
N GLY A 43 -7.09 4.01 21.28
CA GLY A 43 -5.97 3.44 22.03
C GLY A 43 -6.38 2.41 23.09
N GLN A 44 -7.66 2.38 23.48
CA GLN A 44 -8.22 1.40 24.41
C GLN A 44 -8.94 0.24 23.70
N CYS A 45 -9.07 0.30 22.38
CA CYS A 45 -9.83 -0.64 21.56
C CYS A 45 -8.94 -1.78 21.05
N SER A 46 -8.47 -2.62 21.97
CA SER A 46 -7.57 -3.74 21.64
C SER A 46 -8.16 -4.79 20.71
N LYS A 47 -9.49 -4.82 20.54
CA LYS A 47 -10.21 -5.73 19.63
C LYS A 47 -10.53 -5.13 18.26
N LEU A 48 -10.13 -3.88 18.01
CA LEU A 48 -10.36 -3.25 16.72
C LEU A 48 -9.60 -4.02 15.63
N GLU A 49 -10.33 -4.52 14.66
CA GLU A 49 -9.80 -5.20 13.48
C GLU A 49 -9.89 -4.33 12.22
N LYS A 50 -10.83 -3.39 12.16
CA LYS A 50 -11.02 -2.54 10.98
C LYS A 50 -11.37 -1.11 11.35
N LEU A 51 -10.68 -0.17 10.72
CA LEU A 51 -11.01 1.25 10.76
C LEU A 51 -11.17 1.75 9.33
N ASN A 52 -12.38 2.21 9.01
CA ASN A 52 -12.71 2.82 7.72
C ASN A 52 -13.00 4.32 7.91
N LEU A 53 -12.21 5.16 7.26
CA LEU A 53 -12.33 6.62 7.22
C LEU A 53 -12.45 7.16 5.79
N ASP A 54 -12.87 6.30 4.85
CA ASP A 54 -12.91 6.63 3.43
C ASP A 54 -13.87 7.79 3.11
N ALA A 55 -13.66 8.45 1.97
CA ALA A 55 -14.56 9.49 1.45
C ALA A 55 -14.83 10.60 2.48
N ASN A 56 -13.78 11.14 3.07
CA ASN A 56 -13.84 12.27 4.00
C ASN A 56 -12.97 13.43 3.47
N LEU A 57 -12.75 14.45 4.30
CA LEU A 57 -12.01 15.66 3.96
C LEU A 57 -10.78 15.83 4.86
N LEU A 58 -10.19 14.73 5.33
CA LEU A 58 -9.02 14.74 6.21
C LEU A 58 -7.82 15.29 5.46
N THR A 59 -7.21 16.36 5.97
CA THR A 59 -5.92 16.88 5.44
C THR A 59 -4.71 16.35 6.20
N GLU A 60 -4.93 15.90 7.44
CA GLU A 60 -3.98 15.30 8.37
C GLU A 60 -4.72 14.32 9.29
N ILE A 61 -3.97 13.38 9.87
CA ILE A 61 -4.50 12.43 10.84
C ILE A 61 -3.40 11.94 11.78
N ASP A 62 -3.69 11.85 13.07
CA ASP A 62 -2.80 11.25 14.07
C ASP A 62 -3.16 9.77 14.27
N LEU A 63 -2.28 8.88 13.81
CA LEU A 63 -2.42 7.43 13.96
C LEU A 63 -1.82 6.89 15.26
N SER A 64 -1.18 7.72 16.11
CA SER A 64 -0.54 7.29 17.37
C SER A 64 -1.41 6.38 18.23
N PRO A 65 -2.73 6.61 18.38
CA PRO A 65 -3.60 5.72 19.15
C PRO A 65 -3.67 4.28 18.60
N LEU A 66 -3.48 4.09 17.29
CA LEU A 66 -3.52 2.77 16.65
C LEU A 66 -2.34 1.87 17.03
N ALA A 67 -1.27 2.41 17.61
CA ALA A 67 -0.16 1.61 18.12
C ALA A 67 -0.59 0.60 19.21
N SER A 68 -1.75 0.81 19.84
CA SER A 68 -2.34 -0.12 20.82
C SER A 68 -3.34 -1.12 20.19
N CYS A 69 -3.68 -0.95 18.91
CA CYS A 69 -4.62 -1.80 18.17
C CYS A 69 -3.87 -2.94 17.46
N SER A 70 -3.26 -3.85 18.22
CA SER A 70 -2.44 -4.94 17.66
C SER A 70 -3.22 -5.94 16.79
N ASN A 71 -4.55 -5.99 16.92
CA ASN A 71 -5.44 -6.84 16.11
C ASN A 71 -5.96 -6.14 14.85
N LEU A 72 -5.52 -4.90 14.56
CA LEU A 72 -5.95 -4.16 13.38
C LEU A 72 -5.50 -4.90 12.12
N LYS A 73 -6.46 -5.26 11.27
CA LYS A 73 -6.30 -5.97 10.00
C LYS A 73 -6.48 -5.05 8.80
N ILE A 74 -7.38 -4.07 8.88
CA ILE A 74 -7.68 -3.15 7.77
C ILE A 74 -7.68 -1.72 8.29
N LEU A 75 -6.89 -0.87 7.64
CA LEU A 75 -6.97 0.58 7.77
C LEU A 75 -7.22 1.18 6.39
N SER A 76 -8.35 1.85 6.25
CA SER A 76 -8.74 2.52 5.00
C SER A 76 -8.99 4.00 5.27
N MET A 77 -8.33 4.85 4.47
CA MET A 77 -8.46 6.31 4.46
C MET A 77 -8.49 6.83 3.01
N THR A 78 -9.03 6.02 2.12
CA THR A 78 -9.14 6.30 0.67
C THR A 78 -10.04 7.51 0.42
N SER A 79 -9.79 8.29 -0.63
CA SER A 79 -10.59 9.47 -0.98
C SER A 79 -10.67 10.49 0.15
N ASN A 80 -9.50 11.00 0.54
CA ASN A 80 -9.33 12.09 1.50
C ASN A 80 -8.44 13.19 0.89
N GLU A 81 -8.01 14.16 1.70
CA GLU A 81 -7.12 15.25 1.26
C GLU A 81 -5.74 15.19 1.95
N LEU A 82 -5.31 14.01 2.42
CA LEU A 82 -4.08 13.86 3.20
C LEU A 82 -2.87 14.30 2.38
N THR A 83 -2.07 15.19 2.96
CA THR A 83 -0.83 15.68 2.32
C THR A 83 0.41 14.95 2.80
N HIS A 84 0.36 14.43 4.03
CA HIS A 84 1.40 13.66 4.70
C HIS A 84 0.74 12.63 5.62
N ILE A 85 1.47 11.58 5.97
CA ILE A 85 1.02 10.54 6.89
C ILE A 85 2.21 9.92 7.61
N ASP A 86 2.11 9.76 8.92
CA ASP A 86 3.07 9.00 9.73
C ASP A 86 2.55 7.57 9.95
N LEU A 87 3.25 6.58 9.39
CA LEU A 87 2.90 5.17 9.51
C LEU A 87 3.57 4.47 10.70
N GLU A 88 4.44 5.13 11.47
CA GLU A 88 5.16 4.49 12.59
C GLU A 88 4.25 3.75 13.57
N PRO A 89 3.05 4.26 13.94
CA PRO A 89 2.12 3.53 14.80
C PRO A 89 1.73 2.14 14.27
N LEU A 90 1.71 1.95 12.94
CA LEU A 90 1.37 0.68 12.30
C LEU A 90 2.46 -0.39 12.47
N SER A 91 3.68 -0.02 12.91
CA SER A 91 4.73 -0.99 13.25
C SER A 91 4.34 -1.96 14.38
N ARG A 92 3.27 -1.63 15.12
CA ARG A 92 2.66 -2.46 16.18
C ARG A 92 1.42 -3.24 15.74
N CYS A 93 0.91 -2.98 14.54
CA CYS A 93 -0.24 -3.68 13.95
C CYS A 93 0.23 -4.91 13.17
N PHE A 94 0.70 -5.93 13.90
CA PHE A 94 1.30 -7.14 13.30
C PHE A 94 0.32 -7.94 12.43
N GLU A 95 -0.98 -7.83 12.73
CA GLU A 95 -2.08 -8.49 12.01
C GLU A 95 -2.58 -7.69 10.80
N LEU A 96 -1.94 -6.55 10.47
CA LEU A 96 -2.39 -5.70 9.37
C LEU A 96 -2.29 -6.44 8.03
N GLN A 97 -3.42 -6.53 7.33
CA GLN A 97 -3.58 -7.21 6.04
C GLN A 97 -3.80 -6.22 4.91
N ALA A 98 -4.48 -5.10 5.16
CA ALA A 98 -4.76 -4.06 4.18
C ALA A 98 -4.44 -2.67 4.71
N LEU A 99 -3.69 -1.91 3.92
CA LEU A 99 -3.57 -0.46 4.05
C LEU A 99 -4.02 0.18 2.75
N GLU A 100 -5.09 0.97 2.84
CA GLU A 100 -5.70 1.65 1.70
C GLU A 100 -5.68 3.16 1.94
N ILE A 101 -4.90 3.87 1.13
CA ILE A 101 -4.65 5.32 1.23
C ILE A 101 -4.68 5.96 -0.16
N SER A 102 -5.39 5.31 -1.09
CA SER A 102 -5.59 5.79 -2.45
C SER A 102 -6.36 7.11 -2.49
N ASP A 103 -6.28 7.86 -3.58
CA ASP A 103 -7.03 9.10 -3.81
C ASP A 103 -6.83 10.10 -2.67
N ASN A 104 -5.57 10.51 -2.50
CA ASN A 104 -5.14 11.50 -1.52
C ASN A 104 -4.18 12.49 -2.20
N ARG A 105 -3.44 13.29 -1.43
CA ARG A 105 -2.52 14.31 -1.94
C ARG A 105 -1.10 14.10 -1.43
N LEU A 106 -0.74 12.87 -1.09
CA LEU A 106 0.57 12.52 -0.53
C LEU A 106 1.67 12.81 -1.56
N THR A 107 2.72 13.50 -1.12
CA THR A 107 3.90 13.76 -1.98
C THR A 107 5.10 12.88 -1.65
N GLU A 108 5.09 12.29 -0.45
CA GLU A 108 6.05 11.34 0.07
C GLU A 108 5.34 10.39 1.05
N ILE A 109 5.93 9.21 1.26
CA ILE A 109 5.47 8.25 2.26
C ILE A 109 6.64 7.32 2.66
N ASP A 110 6.82 7.10 3.97
CA ASP A 110 7.79 6.15 4.49
C ASP A 110 7.11 4.79 4.77
N LEU A 111 7.52 3.76 4.03
CA LEU A 111 7.00 2.40 4.18
C LEU A 111 7.76 1.57 5.24
N SER A 112 8.81 2.11 5.87
CA SER A 112 9.63 1.41 6.87
C SER A 112 8.82 0.71 7.99
N PRO A 113 7.76 1.33 8.54
CA PRO A 113 6.92 0.69 9.56
C PRO A 113 6.23 -0.59 9.08
N LEU A 114 5.87 -0.67 7.79
CA LEU A 114 5.16 -1.82 7.21
C LEU A 114 6.03 -3.09 7.13
N SER A 115 7.35 -2.96 7.28
CA SER A 115 8.26 -4.11 7.37
C SER A 115 7.89 -5.09 8.52
N LYS A 116 7.15 -4.61 9.53
CA LYS A 116 6.64 -5.40 10.67
C LYS A 116 5.28 -6.05 10.42
N CYS A 117 4.52 -5.61 9.41
CA CYS A 117 3.19 -6.11 9.07
C CYS A 117 3.29 -7.35 8.19
N LYS A 118 3.73 -8.49 8.75
CA LYS A 118 3.99 -9.72 7.98
C LYS A 118 2.76 -10.37 7.35
N GLU A 119 1.57 -9.96 7.79
CA GLU A 119 0.29 -10.38 7.23
C GLU A 119 -0.21 -9.50 6.08
N LEU A 120 0.52 -8.45 5.69
CA LEU A 120 0.10 -7.50 4.67
C LEU A 120 -0.07 -8.20 3.31
N ARG A 121 -1.25 -8.02 2.72
CA ARG A 121 -1.67 -8.56 1.41
C ARG A 121 -2.02 -7.48 0.43
N TRP A 122 -2.59 -6.37 0.91
CA TRP A 122 -3.11 -5.29 0.10
C TRP A 122 -2.45 -3.97 0.49
N LEU A 123 -1.76 -3.35 -0.47
CA LEU A 123 -1.22 -2.02 -0.35
C LEU A 123 -1.71 -1.17 -1.53
N TYR A 124 -2.67 -0.29 -1.25
CA TYR A 124 -3.28 0.61 -2.23
C TYR A 124 -2.85 2.05 -1.92
N ILE A 125 -2.05 2.63 -2.81
CA ILE A 125 -1.54 4.01 -2.71
C ILE A 125 -1.73 4.71 -4.07
N SER A 126 -2.78 4.35 -4.81
CA SER A 126 -3.06 4.94 -6.11
C SER A 126 -3.49 6.40 -5.98
N ASP A 127 -3.43 7.16 -7.07
CA ASP A 127 -4.04 8.50 -7.16
C ASP A 127 -3.53 9.45 -6.06
N ASN A 128 -2.20 9.48 -5.92
CA ASN A 128 -1.48 10.38 -5.05
C ASN A 128 -0.50 11.22 -5.89
N ARG A 129 0.50 11.86 -5.27
CA ARG A 129 1.47 12.74 -5.95
C ARG A 129 2.91 12.31 -5.68
N LEU A 130 3.12 11.02 -5.42
CA LEU A 130 4.42 10.45 -5.10
C LEU A 130 5.34 10.53 -6.32
N LYS A 131 6.53 11.11 -6.15
CA LYS A 131 7.55 11.20 -7.23
C LYS A 131 8.58 10.09 -7.16
N GLU A 132 8.77 9.56 -5.95
CA GLU A 132 9.74 8.54 -5.58
C GLU A 132 9.07 7.67 -4.52
N LEU A 133 9.42 6.37 -4.48
CA LEU A 133 8.94 5.44 -3.48
C LEU A 133 9.96 4.32 -3.28
N ASP A 134 10.42 4.13 -2.05
CA ASP A 134 11.28 3.00 -1.69
C ASP A 134 10.45 1.77 -1.32
N LEU A 135 10.60 0.70 -2.09
CA LEU A 135 9.94 -0.60 -1.84
C LEU A 135 10.77 -1.53 -0.95
N SER A 136 12.02 -1.18 -0.60
CA SER A 136 12.90 -2.02 0.22
C SER A 136 12.27 -2.52 1.54
N PRO A 137 11.41 -1.74 2.24
CA PRO A 137 10.72 -2.21 3.44
C PRO A 137 9.76 -3.38 3.20
N LEU A 138 9.28 -3.56 1.95
CA LEU A 138 8.34 -4.62 1.57
C LEU A 138 9.03 -5.95 1.26
N SER A 139 10.36 -5.99 1.19
CA SER A 139 11.13 -7.18 0.77
C SER A 139 10.96 -8.44 1.61
N GLY A 140 10.44 -8.30 2.82
CA GLY A 140 10.10 -9.41 3.71
C GLY A 140 8.62 -9.74 3.79
N LEU A 141 7.78 -9.24 2.87
CA LEU A 141 6.32 -9.42 2.88
C LEU A 141 5.91 -10.45 1.82
N SER A 142 6.10 -11.73 2.14
CA SER A 142 5.84 -12.84 1.23
C SER A 142 4.36 -13.04 0.90
N LYS A 143 3.46 -12.52 1.74
CA LYS A 143 2.00 -12.58 1.58
C LYS A 143 1.42 -11.43 0.74
N LEU A 144 2.26 -10.48 0.31
CA LEU A 144 1.80 -9.34 -0.48
C LEU A 144 1.21 -9.85 -1.81
N GLN A 145 -0.04 -9.48 -2.08
CA GLN A 145 -0.81 -9.94 -3.25
C GLN A 145 -1.11 -8.77 -4.19
N TYR A 146 -1.37 -7.58 -3.64
CA TYR A 146 -1.76 -6.40 -4.40
C TYR A 146 -0.83 -5.24 -4.02
N LEU A 147 -0.15 -4.70 -5.02
CA LEU A 147 0.58 -3.45 -4.95
C LEU A 147 0.10 -2.55 -6.08
N VAL A 148 -0.70 -1.55 -5.72
CA VAL A 148 -1.31 -0.62 -6.68
C VAL A 148 -0.80 0.78 -6.39
N LEU A 149 0.00 1.31 -7.32
CA LEU A 149 0.61 2.63 -7.25
C LEU A 149 0.24 3.49 -8.47
N SER A 150 -0.81 3.11 -9.19
CA SER A 150 -1.28 3.83 -10.38
C SER A 150 -1.64 5.28 -10.06
N GLY A 151 -1.58 6.18 -11.03
CA GLY A 151 -2.01 7.57 -10.83
C GLY A 151 -1.10 8.36 -9.88
N ASN A 152 0.20 8.07 -9.89
CA ASN A 152 1.21 8.82 -9.16
C ASN A 152 2.13 9.59 -10.13
N LEU A 153 3.25 10.10 -9.64
CA LEU A 153 4.24 10.84 -10.42
C LEU A 153 5.61 10.12 -10.39
N LEU A 154 5.62 8.80 -10.15
CA LEU A 154 6.85 8.02 -9.97
C LEU A 154 7.66 8.06 -11.25
N ARG A 155 8.96 8.37 -11.15
CA ARG A 155 9.87 8.40 -12.30
C ARG A 155 10.62 7.10 -12.51
N GLU A 156 10.84 6.39 -11.41
CA GLU A 156 11.50 5.11 -11.35
C GLU A 156 10.91 4.29 -10.20
N ILE A 157 11.06 2.97 -10.28
CA ILE A 157 10.67 2.05 -9.22
C ILE A 157 11.55 0.82 -9.29
N ASP A 158 12.15 0.43 -8.17
CA ASP A 158 12.95 -0.78 -8.07
C ASP A 158 12.07 -1.96 -7.65
N LEU A 159 11.74 -2.83 -8.61
CA LEU A 159 11.00 -4.05 -8.34
C LEU A 159 11.85 -5.13 -7.65
N GLY A 160 13.19 -4.97 -7.61
CA GLY A 160 14.12 -5.90 -6.95
C GLY A 160 13.73 -6.20 -5.50
N ALA A 161 13.22 -5.19 -4.80
CA ALA A 161 12.73 -5.34 -3.44
C ALA A 161 11.59 -6.38 -3.30
N LEU A 162 10.81 -6.63 -4.36
CA LEU A 162 9.65 -7.54 -4.33
C LEU A 162 10.02 -9.01 -4.60
N GLU A 163 11.30 -9.36 -4.77
CA GLU A 163 11.76 -10.71 -5.15
C GLU A 163 11.15 -11.84 -4.28
N ARG A 164 10.86 -11.56 -3.00
CA ARG A 164 10.30 -12.54 -2.05
C ARG A 164 8.77 -12.48 -1.92
N SER A 165 8.10 -11.55 -2.59
CA SER A 165 6.63 -11.44 -2.62
C SER A 165 6.05 -12.42 -3.65
N THR A 166 6.29 -13.72 -3.43
CA THR A 166 5.90 -14.79 -4.38
C THR A 166 4.39 -14.97 -4.56
N ASP A 167 3.60 -14.44 -3.62
CA ASP A 167 2.14 -14.43 -3.70
C ASP A 167 1.59 -13.22 -4.49
N LEU A 168 2.44 -12.38 -5.07
CA LEU A 168 2.02 -11.19 -5.81
C LEU A 168 1.16 -11.58 -7.02
N ARG A 169 -0.04 -10.99 -7.07
CA ARG A 169 -1.06 -11.22 -8.11
C ARG A 169 -1.29 -9.97 -8.96
N TYR A 170 -1.26 -8.80 -8.34
CA TYR A 170 -1.57 -7.53 -8.99
C TYR A 170 -0.45 -6.52 -8.74
N LEU A 171 0.17 -6.06 -9.82
CA LEU A 171 1.14 -4.97 -9.82
C LEU A 171 0.72 -3.92 -10.83
N HIS A 172 0.22 -2.78 -10.33
CA HIS A 172 -0.29 -1.70 -11.17
C HIS A 172 0.54 -0.44 -10.97
N LEU A 173 1.13 0.03 -12.07
CA LEU A 173 2.10 1.13 -12.13
C LEU A 173 1.80 2.10 -13.28
N ASN A 174 0.66 1.96 -13.96
CA ASN A 174 0.22 2.90 -15.00
C ASN A 174 -0.07 4.29 -14.44
N GLU A 175 -0.20 5.26 -15.34
CA GLU A 175 -0.44 6.67 -14.99
C GLU A 175 0.64 7.19 -14.02
N ASN A 176 1.88 6.90 -14.37
CA ASN A 176 3.07 7.42 -13.68
C ASN A 176 3.98 8.15 -14.68
N ALA A 177 5.16 8.57 -14.22
CA ALA A 177 6.20 9.16 -15.08
C ALA A 177 7.36 8.18 -15.35
N ILE A 178 7.12 6.87 -15.18
CA ILE A 178 8.13 5.82 -15.38
C ILE A 178 8.43 5.71 -16.86
N GLN A 179 9.69 5.79 -17.24
CA GLN A 179 10.12 5.64 -18.65
C GLN A 179 10.66 4.25 -18.95
N LYS A 180 11.26 3.61 -17.94
CA LYS A 180 11.93 2.33 -18.10
C LYS A 180 11.82 1.55 -16.80
N ILE A 181 11.57 0.24 -16.91
CA ILE A 181 11.45 -0.63 -15.74
C ILE A 181 12.09 -2.00 -15.99
N ASN A 182 12.78 -2.50 -14.97
CA ASN A 182 13.34 -3.84 -14.98
C ASN A 182 12.32 -4.82 -14.40
N ILE A 183 11.83 -5.73 -15.24
CA ILE A 183 10.81 -6.72 -14.86
C ILE A 183 11.40 -8.10 -14.57
N SER A 184 12.72 -8.24 -14.43
CA SER A 184 13.38 -9.55 -14.27
C SER A 184 12.80 -10.36 -13.10
N VAL A 185 12.53 -9.72 -11.97
CA VAL A 185 11.94 -10.37 -10.79
C VAL A 185 10.53 -10.93 -11.05
N LEU A 186 9.78 -10.32 -11.97
CA LEU A 186 8.39 -10.70 -12.25
C LEU A 186 8.29 -12.05 -12.97
N PHE A 187 9.39 -12.53 -13.57
CA PHE A 187 9.46 -13.85 -14.20
C PHE A 187 9.28 -14.99 -13.18
N HIS A 188 9.47 -14.71 -11.89
CA HIS A 188 9.33 -15.69 -10.81
C HIS A 188 7.98 -15.62 -10.08
N PHE A 189 7.10 -14.70 -10.46
CA PHE A 189 5.80 -14.53 -9.81
C PHE A 189 4.75 -15.42 -10.48
N GLU A 190 4.73 -16.70 -10.12
CA GLU A 190 3.85 -17.71 -10.73
C GLU A 190 2.35 -17.40 -10.59
N ASN A 191 1.98 -16.63 -9.57
CA ASN A 191 0.60 -16.22 -9.29
C ASN A 191 0.24 -14.85 -9.91
N LEU A 192 1.10 -14.24 -10.73
CA LEU A 192 0.84 -12.92 -11.28
C LEU A 192 -0.34 -12.97 -12.26
N GLU A 193 -1.44 -12.33 -11.88
CA GLU A 193 -2.71 -12.29 -12.63
C GLU A 193 -2.83 -11.00 -13.44
N SER A 194 -2.27 -9.89 -12.94
CA SER A 194 -2.41 -8.57 -13.55
C SER A 194 -1.15 -7.75 -13.41
N LEU A 195 -0.67 -7.25 -14.55
CA LEU A 195 0.50 -6.38 -14.65
C LEU A 195 0.19 -5.21 -15.57
N VAL A 196 0.13 -4.01 -15.00
CA VAL A 196 -0.36 -2.82 -15.72
C VAL A 196 0.69 -1.72 -15.64
N PHE A 197 1.08 -1.22 -16.82
CA PHE A 197 1.99 -0.11 -17.05
C PHE A 197 1.46 0.74 -18.21
N ASP A 198 1.98 1.96 -18.34
CA ASP A 198 1.74 2.75 -19.54
C ASP A 198 2.43 2.14 -20.76
N ASP A 199 1.78 2.20 -21.93
CA ASP A 199 2.31 1.65 -23.19
C ASP A 199 3.65 2.26 -23.63
N SER A 200 3.99 3.45 -23.11
CA SER A 200 5.23 4.16 -23.38
C SER A 200 6.44 3.64 -22.58
N VAL A 201 6.21 2.78 -21.57
CA VAL A 201 7.26 2.30 -20.67
C VAL A 201 8.13 1.25 -21.39
N VAL A 202 9.45 1.46 -21.39
CA VAL A 202 10.43 0.48 -21.89
C VAL A 202 10.63 -0.62 -20.84
N LEU A 203 10.30 -1.85 -21.20
CA LEU A 203 10.49 -3.01 -20.33
C LEU A 203 11.88 -3.61 -20.55
N THR A 204 12.64 -3.88 -19.49
CA THR A 204 13.89 -4.64 -19.58
C THR A 204 13.88 -5.89 -18.73
N ALA A 205 14.64 -6.89 -19.17
CA ALA A 205 14.87 -8.11 -18.40
C ALA A 205 16.26 -8.69 -18.66
N ASN A 206 16.73 -9.50 -17.71
CA ASN A 206 17.97 -10.25 -17.85
C ASN A 206 17.84 -11.28 -18.99
N HIS A 207 18.79 -11.27 -19.93
CA HIS A 207 18.81 -12.17 -21.09
C HIS A 207 18.72 -13.67 -20.72
N LYS A 208 19.23 -14.08 -19.55
CA LYS A 208 19.17 -15.47 -19.08
C LYS A 208 17.72 -15.98 -18.95
N LEU A 209 16.76 -15.09 -18.68
CA LEU A 209 15.36 -15.44 -18.47
C LEU A 209 14.62 -15.80 -19.78
N LYS A 210 15.16 -15.47 -20.96
CA LYS A 210 14.57 -15.85 -22.26
C LYS A 210 14.32 -17.35 -22.44
N HIS A 211 15.09 -18.16 -21.72
CA HIS A 211 15.11 -19.60 -21.90
C HIS A 211 14.25 -20.35 -20.87
N LEU A 212 13.52 -19.64 -20.01
CA LEU A 212 12.59 -20.30 -19.09
C LEU A 212 11.46 -20.97 -19.89
N HIS A 213 11.02 -22.12 -19.39
CA HIS A 213 9.96 -22.92 -20.02
C HIS A 213 8.55 -22.37 -19.78
N TYR A 214 8.41 -21.50 -18.79
CA TYR A 214 7.15 -20.92 -18.38
C TYR A 214 7.36 -19.46 -17.98
N PHE A 215 6.41 -18.62 -18.37
CA PHE A 215 6.29 -17.24 -17.93
C PHE A 215 4.85 -17.03 -17.47
N PRO A 216 4.62 -16.17 -16.46
CA PRO A 216 3.26 -15.75 -16.11
C PRO A 216 2.55 -15.10 -17.31
N ASP A 217 1.24 -15.32 -17.44
CA ASP A 217 0.46 -14.82 -18.58
C ASP A 217 0.61 -13.31 -18.84
N PRO A 218 0.60 -12.42 -17.81
CA PRO A 218 0.82 -10.99 -18.03
C PRO A 218 2.19 -10.65 -18.63
N ILE A 219 3.21 -11.48 -18.36
CA ILE A 219 4.55 -11.36 -18.94
C ILE A 219 4.56 -11.87 -20.37
N ASN A 220 3.94 -13.03 -20.64
CA ASN A 220 3.83 -13.62 -21.99
C ASN A 220 3.31 -12.61 -23.02
N GLU A 221 2.25 -11.88 -22.66
CA GLU A 221 1.62 -10.85 -23.49
C GLU A 221 2.56 -9.69 -23.88
N ARG A 222 3.69 -9.53 -23.17
CA ARG A 222 4.60 -8.38 -23.31
C ARG A 222 6.01 -8.77 -23.74
N LEU A 223 6.31 -10.06 -23.91
CA LEU A 223 7.66 -10.57 -24.22
C LEU A 223 8.30 -9.89 -25.45
N GLU A 224 7.50 -9.59 -26.47
CA GLU A 224 7.99 -8.94 -27.70
C GLU A 224 8.46 -7.49 -27.47
N LYS A 225 7.94 -6.82 -26.42
CA LYS A 225 8.30 -5.44 -26.06
C LYS A 225 9.50 -5.38 -25.11
N VAL A 226 10.02 -6.51 -24.63
CA VAL A 226 11.11 -6.56 -23.64
C VAL A 226 12.47 -6.37 -24.31
N GLU A 227 13.22 -5.37 -23.86
CA GLU A 227 14.63 -5.19 -24.16
C GLU A 227 15.48 -6.09 -23.25
N TRP A 228 16.14 -7.06 -23.85
CA TRP A 228 16.95 -8.03 -23.12
C TRP A 228 18.39 -7.57 -22.99
N SER A 229 18.92 -7.56 -21.77
CA SER A 229 20.28 -7.10 -21.50
C SER A 229 21.10 -8.14 -20.73
N HIS A 230 22.42 -8.15 -20.97
CA HIS A 230 23.39 -9.04 -20.32
C HIS A 230 23.96 -8.47 -19.01
N GLU A 231 23.68 -7.20 -18.70
CA GLU A 231 24.30 -6.42 -17.61
C GLU A 231 23.37 -6.18 -16.40
N VAL A 232 22.19 -6.81 -16.36
CA VAL A 232 21.36 -6.73 -15.14
C VAL A 232 21.98 -7.66 -14.09
N SER A 233 22.72 -7.06 -13.16
CA SER A 233 23.21 -7.69 -11.94
C SER A 233 22.10 -8.55 -11.32
N GLU A 234 22.38 -9.82 -11.08
CA GLU A 234 21.57 -10.64 -10.18
C GLU A 234 21.51 -9.91 -8.82
N PRO A 235 20.35 -9.84 -8.13
CA PRO A 235 20.33 -9.39 -6.74
C PRO A 235 21.31 -10.27 -5.99
N SER A 236 22.30 -9.67 -5.34
CA SER A 236 23.28 -10.46 -4.59
C SER A 236 22.52 -11.27 -3.55
N ALA A 237 22.58 -12.60 -3.65
CA ALA A 237 22.17 -13.49 -2.58
C ALA A 237 23.00 -13.16 -1.34
N ALA A 238 22.47 -12.30 -0.48
CA ALA A 238 23.06 -12.04 0.82
C ALA A 238 22.77 -13.26 1.71
N THR A 239 23.85 -13.97 2.00
CA THR A 239 24.01 -15.02 3.02
C THR A 239 23.50 -14.62 4.39
#